data_AF-A0A077PNG9-F1
#
_entry.id   AF-A0A077PNG9-F1
#
_cell.length_a   1.000
_cell.length_b   1.000
_cell.length_c   1.000
_cell.angle_alpha   90.00
_cell.angle_beta   90.00
_cell.angle_gamma   90.00
#
_symmetry.space_group_name_H-M   'P 1'
#
loop_
_entity.id
_entity.type
_entity.pdbx_description
1 polymer ?
#
loop_
_entity_poly.entity_id
_entity_poly.type
_entity_poly.pdbx_seq_one_letter_code
_entity_poly.pdbx_strand_id
1 'polypeptide(L)' 'MTAIHTRTKKTVSVTVSPELYQQAKQAKLNFSALLTHALTEALKAVEAEQWKREHKAGLEELNRITREHGLLSDQYRTF' A
#
# COMPACT_ATOMS: atom_id res chain seq x y z
N MET A 1 -34.28 -16.36 -5.55
CA MET A 1 -32.96 -16.02 -4.97
C MET A 1 -32.41 -14.83 -5.74
N THR A 2 -32.51 -13.63 -5.16
CA THR A 2 -32.21 -12.37 -5.85
C THR A 2 -30.70 -12.20 -5.99
N ALA A 3 -30.19 -12.15 -7.22
CA ALA A 3 -28.78 -11.95 -7.47
C ALA A 3 -28.35 -10.56 -6.95
N ILE A 4 -27.49 -10.52 -5.95
CA ILE A 4 -26.85 -9.30 -5.47
C ILE A 4 -25.88 -8.88 -6.58
N HIS A 5 -26.28 -7.92 -7.40
CA HIS A 5 -25.38 -7.24 -8.33
C HIS A 5 -24.45 -6.37 -7.49
N THR A 6 -23.30 -6.91 -7.08
CA THR A 6 -22.26 -6.13 -6.41
C THR A 6 -21.74 -5.10 -7.40
N ARG A 7 -22.14 -3.83 -7.22
CA ARG A 7 -21.61 -2.73 -8.01
C ARG A 7 -20.12 -2.61 -7.69
N THR A 8 -19.26 -3.04 -8.61
CA THR A 8 -17.80 -3.12 -8.47
C THR A 8 -17.13 -1.76 -8.26
N LYS A 9 -17.85 -0.66 -8.48
CA LYS A 9 -17.37 0.71 -8.29
C LYS A 9 -18.36 1.54 -7.47
N LYS A 10 -17.84 2.28 -6.50
CA LYS A 10 -18.59 3.27 -5.73
C LYS A 10 -18.13 4.67 -6.14
N THR A 11 -19.05 5.48 -6.65
CA THR A 11 -18.80 6.90 -6.89
C THR A 11 -18.68 7.62 -5.55
N VAL A 12 -17.62 8.40 -5.40
CA VAL A 12 -17.37 9.23 -4.22
C VAL A 12 -17.27 10.68 -4.69
N SER A 13 -17.97 11.59 -4.01
CA SER A 13 -17.81 13.03 -4.23
C SER A 13 -16.66 13.53 -3.38
N VAL A 14 -15.75 14.30 -3.98
CA VAL A 14 -14.56 14.84 -3.31
C VAL A 14 -14.52 16.33 -3.53
N THR A 15 -14.29 17.08 -2.46
CA THR A 15 -14.11 18.53 -2.51
C THR A 15 -12.63 18.85 -2.71
N VAL A 16 -12.30 19.64 -3.73
CA VAL A 16 -10.94 20.10 -4.05
C VAL A 16 -10.94 21.61 -4.23
N SER A 17 -9.78 22.26 -4.05
CA SER A 17 -9.68 23.70 -4.29
C SER A 17 -9.95 24.03 -5.77
N PRO A 18 -10.63 25.15 -6.07
CA PRO A 18 -10.94 25.53 -7.44
C PRO A 18 -9.68 25.66 -8.32
N GLU A 19 -8.61 26.21 -7.77
CA GLU A 19 -7.32 26.37 -8.45
C GLU A 19 -6.71 25.03 -8.86
N LEU A 20 -6.69 24.07 -7.93
CA LEU A 20 -6.18 22.72 -8.19
C LEU A 20 -7.02 21.99 -9.24
N TYR A 21 -8.34 22.15 -9.18
CA TYR A 21 -9.24 21.60 -10.19
C TYR A 21 -8.93 22.16 -11.58
N GLN A 22 -8.74 23.47 -11.71
CA GLN A 22 -8.41 24.10 -12.98
C GLN A 22 -7.06 23.62 -13.52
N GLN A 23 -6.02 23.56 -12.68
CA GLN A 23 -4.70 23.07 -13.07
C GLN A 23 -4.77 21.61 -13.56
N ALA A 24 -5.44 20.74 -12.81
CA ALA A 24 -5.60 19.34 -13.18
C ALA A 24 -6.42 19.15 -14.46
N LYS A 25 -7.44 19.99 -14.67
CA LYS A 25 -8.24 20.00 -15.92
C LYS A 25 -7.41 20.46 -17.12
N GLN A 26 -6.61 21.51 -16.97
CA GLN A 26 -5.69 21.99 -18.02
C GLN A 26 -4.65 20.91 -18.39
N ALA A 27 -4.16 20.19 -17.39
CA ALA A 27 -3.27 19.04 -17.57
C ALA A 27 -3.96 17.75 -18.06
N LYS A 28 -5.28 17.80 -18.34
CA LYS A 28 -6.10 16.65 -18.79
C LYS A 28 -6.00 15.41 -17.88
N LEU A 29 -5.84 15.63 -16.58
CA LEU A 29 -5.71 14.54 -15.61
C LEU A 29 -7.05 13.81 -15.41
N ASN A 30 -6.98 12.49 -15.27
CA ASN A 30 -8.13 11.67 -14.90
C ASN A 30 -8.22 11.54 -13.37
N PHE A 31 -9.11 12.34 -12.76
CA PHE A 31 -9.30 12.36 -11.31
C PHE A 31 -9.67 11.00 -10.70
N SER A 32 -10.48 10.19 -11.39
CA SER A 32 -10.84 8.87 -10.88
C SER A 32 -9.64 7.93 -10.83
N ALA A 33 -8.82 7.93 -11.89
CA ALA A 33 -7.60 7.12 -11.91
C ALA A 33 -6.59 7.60 -10.87
N LEU A 34 -6.40 8.92 -10.76
CA LEU A 34 -5.49 9.52 -9.79
C LEU A 34 -5.92 9.22 -8.35
N LEU A 35 -7.20 9.41 -8.03
CA LEU A 35 -7.74 9.12 -6.70
C LEU A 35 -7.60 7.64 -6.37
N THR A 36 -7.89 6.76 -7.33
CA THR A 36 -7.74 5.31 -7.13
C THR A 36 -6.29 4.96 -6.80
N HIS A 37 -5.35 5.45 -7.60
CA HIS A 37 -3.92 5.21 -7.38
C HIS A 37 -3.45 5.74 -6.02
N ALA A 38 -3.78 7.00 -5.70
CA ALA A 38 -3.39 7.61 -4.43
C ALA A 38 -3.97 6.86 -3.22
N LEU A 39 -5.23 6.41 -3.31
CA LEU A 39 -5.86 5.61 -2.26
C LEU A 39 -5.19 4.24 -2.11
N THR A 40 -4.88 3.56 -3.21
CA THR A 40 -4.18 2.27 -3.17
C THR A 40 -2.82 2.40 -2.51
N GLU A 41 -2.03 3.41 -2.87
CA GLU A 41 -0.71 3.62 -2.27
C GLU A 41 -0.79 4.01 -0.79
N ALA A 42 -1.75 4.88 -0.42
CA ALA A 42 -1.97 5.23 0.97
C ALA A 42 -2.40 4.01 1.82
N LEU A 43 -3.27 3.16 1.30
CA LEU A 43 -3.70 1.94 1.99
C LEU A 43 -2.55 0.95 2.15
N LYS A 44 -1.76 0.71 1.10
CA LYS A 44 -0.55 -0.13 1.19
C LYS A 44 0.42 0.38 2.24
N ALA A 45 0.62 1.70 2.33
CA ALA A 45 1.50 2.29 3.34
C ALA A 45 0.96 2.03 4.76
N VAL A 46 -0.34 2.20 4.97
CA VAL A 46 -0.99 1.92 6.26
C VAL A 46 -0.88 0.44 6.62
N GLU A 47 -1.17 -0.45 5.69
CA GLU A 47 -1.05 -1.91 5.87
C GLU A 47 0.39 -2.33 6.17
N ALA A 48 1.37 -1.78 5.45
CA ALA A 48 2.78 -2.05 5.69
C ALA A 48 3.21 -1.61 7.11
N GLU A 49 2.76 -0.44 7.56
CA GLU A 49 3.05 0.04 8.92
C GLU A 49 2.33 -0.78 9.99
N GLN A 50 1.11 -1.24 9.74
CA GLN A 50 0.40 -2.17 10.64
C GLN A 50 1.14 -3.51 10.71
N TRP A 51 1.48 -4.09 9.56
CA TRP A 51 2.21 -5.35 9.48
C TRP A 51 3.54 -5.28 10.22
N LYS A 52 4.32 -4.21 10.01
CA LYS A 52 5.59 -3.98 10.74
C LYS A 52 5.37 -3.94 12.24
N ARG A 53 4.33 -3.28 12.73
CA ARG A 53 4.03 -3.22 14.17
C ARG A 53 3.69 -4.60 14.73
N GLU A 54 2.84 -5.34 14.04
CA GLU A 54 2.41 -6.68 14.46
C GLU A 54 3.55 -7.70 14.43
N HIS A 55 4.40 -7.64 13.42
CA HIS A 55 5.47 -8.62 13.20
C HIS A 55 6.81 -8.18 13.78
N LYS A 56 6.86 -7.05 14.49
CA LYS A 56 8.09 -6.50 15.09
C LYS A 56 8.78 -7.51 16.00
N ALA A 57 8.03 -8.17 16.89
CA ALA A 57 8.59 -9.16 17.82
C ALA A 57 9.17 -10.38 17.08
N GLY A 58 8.50 -10.85 16.02
CA GLY A 58 8.99 -11.95 15.20
C GLY A 58 10.25 -11.60 14.41
N LEU A 59 10.32 -10.37 13.87
CA LEU A 59 11.51 -9.86 13.19
C LEU A 59 12.68 -9.64 14.15
N GLU A 60 12.43 -9.17 15.37
CA GLU A 60 13.46 -9.02 16.40
C GLU A 60 14.04 -10.37 16.82
N GLU A 61 13.20 -11.39 17.00
CA GLU A 61 13.65 -12.74 17.32
C GLU A 61 14.44 -13.38 16.16
N LEU A 62 13.96 -13.21 14.92
CA LEU A 62 14.70 -13.66 13.74
C LEU A 62 16.07 -12.97 13.62
N ASN A 63 16.14 -11.67 13.91
CA ASN A 63 17.39 -10.92 13.96
C ASN A 63 18.31 -11.41 15.08
N ARG A 64 17.78 -11.77 16.25
CA ARG A 64 18.55 -12.35 17.36
C ARG A 64 19.19 -13.67 16.95
N ILE A 65 18.39 -14.60 16.42
CA ILE A 65 18.84 -15.90 15.91
C ILE A 65 19.90 -15.73 14.83
N THR A 66 19.68 -14.80 13.89
CA THR A 66 20.65 -14.52 12.81
C THR A 66 21.96 -13.95 13.33
N ARG A 67 21.95 -13.10 14.38
CA ARG A 67 23.19 -12.61 15.01
C ARG A 67 23.93 -13.71 15.78
N GLU A 68 23.19 -14.60 16.43
CA GLU A 68 23.76 -15.67 17.24
C GLU A 68 24.32 -16.83 16.38
N HIS A 69 23.66 -17.14 15.27
CA HIS A 69 23.97 -18.34 14.48
C HIS A 69 24.46 -18.05 13.05
N GLY A 70 24.50 -16.79 12.62
CA GLY A 70 24.80 -16.40 11.24
C GLY A 70 23.61 -16.65 10.29
N LEU A 71 23.77 -16.34 9.01
CA LEU A 71 22.74 -16.68 8.02
C LEU A 71 22.94 -18.11 7.53
N LEU A 72 21.84 -18.86 7.40
CA LEU A 72 21.87 -20.18 6.77
C LEU A 72 22.47 -20.13 5.35
N SER A 73 22.24 -19.02 4.63
CA SER A 73 22.79 -18.79 3.29
C SER A 73 24.30 -18.62 3.25
N ASP A 74 24.96 -18.33 4.38
CA ASP A 74 26.41 -18.17 4.43
C ASP A 74 27.14 -19.48 4.07
N GLN A 75 26.50 -20.63 4.28
CA GLN A 75 27.05 -21.94 3.94
C GLN A 75 26.89 -22.32 2.46
N TYR A 76 26.09 -21.57 1.69
CA TYR A 76 25.77 -21.88 0.29
C TYR A 76 26.14 -20.74 -0.66
N ARG A 77 26.80 -19.69 -0.15
CA ARG A 77 27.22 -18.55 -0.96
C ARG A 77 28.48 -18.90 -1.74
N THR A 78 28.30 -19.53 -2.90
CA THR A 78 29.35 -19.68 -3.91
C THR A 78 29.42 -18.38 -4.72
N PHE A 79 30.58 -17.77 -4.79
CA PHE A 79 30.86 -16.51 -5.52
C PHE A 79 30.82 -16.72 -7.04
#